data_AF-M7Y6W8-F1
#
_entry.id   AF-M7Y6W8-F1
#
_cell.length_a   1.000
_cell.length_b   1.000
_cell.length_c   1.000
_cell.angle_alpha   90.00
_cell.angle_beta   90.00
_cell.angle_gamma   90.00
#
_symmetry.space_group_name_H-M   'P 1'
#
loop_
_entity.id
_entity.type
_entity.pdbx_description
1 polymer ?
#
loop_
_entity_poly.entity_id
_entity_poly.type
_entity_poly.pdbx_seq_one_letter_code
_entity_poly.pdbx_strand_id
1 'polypeptide(L)'
;MALHCAVKLGIPDALQRCGGSASLAELLATLRIPQTKQPYLSRLMKVLAMEGLRFVSVTNGDVYHLNTLSRLLISDEGSHAWRMSPCVMLSTTPQFIGSALRLGQWFQSEGDGDGEVTAFMMANRGQSPHTAAAQDAEFNSVFNQAMAADSRGEEEAP
;
A
#
# COMPACT_ATOMS: atom_id res chain seq x y z
N MET A 1 -0.65 -1.73 8.12
CA MET A 1 -1.51 -0.53 8.21
C MET A 1 -0.74 0.80 8.14
N ALA A 2 0.47 0.92 8.72
CA ALA A 2 1.28 2.13 8.60
C ALA A 2 1.53 2.52 7.13
N LEU A 3 1.91 1.54 6.29
CA LEU A 3 2.11 1.73 4.86
C LEU A 3 0.86 2.22 4.13
N HIS A 4 -0.29 1.60 4.37
CA HIS A 4 -1.57 2.06 3.82
C HIS A 4 -1.87 3.52 4.22
N CYS A 5 -1.62 3.89 5.48
CA CYS A 5 -1.77 5.28 5.93
C CYS A 5 -0.84 6.22 5.15
N ALA A 6 0.42 5.83 4.94
CA ALA A 6 1.39 6.63 4.21
C ALA A 6 0.99 6.87 2.75
N VAL A 7 0.53 5.82 2.06
CA VAL A 7 0.02 5.90 0.69
C VAL A 7 -1.23 6.77 0.64
N LYS A 8 -2.19 6.54 1.54
CA LYS A 8 -3.44 7.32 1.59
C LYS A 8 -3.24 8.80 1.91
N LEU A 9 -2.23 9.13 2.73
CA LEU A 9 -1.84 10.50 2.99
C LEU A 9 -1.06 11.13 1.83
N GLY A 10 -0.56 10.35 0.87
CA GLY A 10 0.29 10.84 -0.21
C GLY A 10 1.70 11.24 0.27
N ILE A 11 2.22 10.56 1.30
CA ILE A 11 3.58 10.79 1.82
C ILE A 11 4.65 10.57 0.73
N PRO A 12 4.61 9.50 -0.09
CA PRO A 12 5.58 9.31 -1.16
C PRO A 12 5.58 10.48 -2.15
N ASP A 13 4.39 10.91 -2.59
CA ASP A 13 4.24 12.03 -3.52
C ASP A 13 4.69 13.37 -2.90
N ALA A 14 4.42 13.58 -1.60
CA ALA A 14 4.89 14.77 -0.90
C ALA A 14 6.40 14.84 -0.83
N LEU A 15 7.08 13.72 -0.55
CA LEU A 15 8.54 13.68 -0.56
C LEU A 15 9.12 13.90 -1.96
N GLN A 16 8.46 13.37 -2.99
CA GLN A 16 8.85 13.61 -4.38
C GLN A 16 8.77 15.09 -4.74
N ARG A 17 7.69 15.79 -4.33
CA ARG A 17 7.54 17.24 -4.52
C ARG A 17 8.60 18.06 -3.76
N CYS A 18 9.11 17.55 -2.64
CA CYS A 18 10.22 18.17 -1.90
C CYS A 18 11.61 17.83 -2.48
N GLY A 19 11.70 17.24 -3.67
CA GLY A 19 12.98 16.89 -4.30
C GLY A 19 13.58 15.57 -3.83
N GLY A 20 12.76 14.68 -3.24
CA GLY A 20 13.19 13.35 -2.78
C GLY A 20 13.58 13.29 -1.31
N SER A 21 13.55 14.40 -0.59
CA SER A 21 13.77 14.45 0.85
C SER A 21 13.04 15.59 1.50
N ALA A 22 12.53 15.40 2.71
CA ALA A 22 11.86 16.47 3.45
C ALA A 22 11.99 16.27 4.97
N SER A 23 12.06 17.39 5.68
CA SER A 23 11.91 17.42 7.11
C SER A 23 10.47 17.14 7.56
N LEU A 24 10.29 16.82 8.84
CA LEU A 24 8.94 16.60 9.38
C LEU A 24 8.04 17.84 9.22
N ALA A 25 8.61 19.04 9.37
CA ALA A 25 7.87 20.30 9.22
C ALA A 25 7.47 20.54 7.76
N GLU A 26 8.38 20.28 6.81
CA GLU A 26 8.09 20.38 5.37
C GLU A 26 7.04 19.37 4.92
N LEU A 27 7.07 18.14 5.48
CA LEU A 27 6.03 17.14 5.24
C LEU A 27 4.66 17.60 5.75
N LEU A 28 4.60 18.13 6.97
CA LEU A 28 3.34 18.66 7.52
C LEU A 28 2.77 19.79 6.66
N ALA A 29 3.62 20.70 6.21
CA ALA A 29 3.22 21.80 5.34
C ALA A 29 2.72 21.29 3.98
N THR A 30 3.46 20.37 3.35
CA THR A 30 3.14 19.81 2.03
C THR A 30 1.88 18.94 2.04
N LEU A 31 1.69 18.17 3.12
CA LEU A 31 0.51 17.31 3.32
C LEU A 31 -0.69 18.07 3.89
N ARG A 32 -0.52 19.35 4.27
CA ARG A 32 -1.54 20.19 4.92
C ARG A 32 -2.10 19.55 6.19
N ILE A 33 -1.25 18.88 6.98
CA ILE A 33 -1.64 18.24 8.24
C ILE A 33 -1.50 19.26 9.38
N PRO A 34 -2.48 19.36 10.29
CA PRO A 34 -2.39 20.26 11.45
C PRO A 34 -1.15 19.97 12.32
N GLN A 35 -0.48 21.03 12.80
CA GLN A 35 0.70 20.91 13.67
C GLN A 35 0.44 20.10 14.94
N THR A 36 -0.80 20.09 15.44
CA THR A 36 -1.21 19.27 16.59
C THR A 36 -1.00 17.77 16.35
N LYS A 37 -0.93 17.32 15.09
CA LYS A 37 -0.69 15.93 14.72
C LYS A 37 0.78 15.59 14.43
N GLN A 38 1.69 16.55 14.56
CA GLN A 38 3.14 16.37 14.33
C GLN A 38 3.72 15.16 15.08
N PRO A 39 3.43 14.92 16.38
CA PRO A 39 4.01 13.78 17.09
C PRO A 39 3.58 12.42 16.52
N TYR A 40 2.34 12.34 15.99
CA TYR A 40 1.82 11.11 15.38
C TYR A 40 2.43 10.88 14.01
N LEU A 41 2.60 11.93 13.19
CA LEU A 41 3.30 11.82 11.92
C LEU A 41 4.76 11.40 12.13
N SER A 42 5.46 11.97 13.12
CA SER A 42 6.82 11.54 13.48
C SER A 42 6.89 10.05 13.80
N ARG A 43 5.96 9.53 14.61
CA ARG A 43 5.89 8.10 14.94
C ARG A 43 5.60 7.25 13.71
N LEU A 44 4.66 7.67 12.87
CA LEU A 44 4.33 6.97 11.62
C LEU A 44 5.56 6.87 10.72
N MET A 45 6.27 7.98 10.50
CA MET A 45 7.48 8.01 9.66
C MET A 45 8.60 7.14 10.24
N LYS A 46 8.77 7.12 11.56
CA LYS A 46 9.72 6.23 12.25
C LYS A 46 9.38 4.74 12.05
N VAL A 47 8.09 4.37 12.15
CA VAL A 47 7.64 3.00 11.87
C VAL A 47 7.95 2.62 10.42
N LEU A 48 7.60 3.48 9.46
CA LEU A 48 7.88 3.24 8.04
C LEU A 48 9.39 3.07 7.77
N ALA A 49 10.23 3.87 8.44
CA ALA A 49 11.69 3.76 8.32
C ALA A 49 12.25 2.44 8.86
N MET A 50 11.62 1.84 9.89
CA MET A 50 12.01 0.54 10.45
C MET A 50 11.61 -0.63 9.55
N GLU A 51 10.45 -0.55 8.88
CA GLU A 51 9.87 -1.61 8.03
C GLU A 51 10.61 -1.81 6.67
N GLY A 52 11.85 -1.33 6.52
CA GLY A 52 12.64 -1.51 5.30
C GLY A 52 12.26 -0.60 4.12
N LEU A 53 11.12 0.09 4.20
CA LEU A 53 10.77 1.26 3.39
C LEU A 53 11.55 2.46 3.90
N ARG A 54 12.88 2.37 3.85
CA ARG A 54 13.85 3.33 4.41
C ARG A 54 13.61 4.74 3.86
N PHE A 55 12.68 5.45 4.48
CA PHE A 55 12.76 6.88 4.67
C PHE A 55 13.94 7.11 5.61
N VAL A 56 15.15 7.17 5.04
CA VAL A 56 16.37 7.30 5.84
C VAL A 56 16.28 8.59 6.65
N SER A 57 16.65 8.54 7.92
CA SER A 57 16.87 9.73 8.73
C SER A 57 18.36 10.00 8.83
N VAL A 58 18.86 11.06 8.17
CA VAL A 58 20.31 11.36 8.11
C VAL A 58 20.77 12.20 9.32
N THR A 59 19.87 12.96 9.95
CA THR A 59 20.19 13.84 11.09
C THR A 59 19.16 13.65 12.20
N ASN A 60 19.48 12.91 13.28
CA ASN A 60 18.68 12.79 14.52
C ASN A 60 17.15 12.54 14.43
N GLY A 61 16.60 12.15 13.28
CA GLY A 61 15.15 11.97 13.06
C GLY A 61 14.48 13.09 12.25
N ASP A 62 15.25 14.04 11.72
CA ASP A 62 14.72 15.31 11.24
C ASP A 62 14.44 15.37 9.74
N VAL A 63 15.08 14.54 8.91
CA VAL A 63 14.93 14.55 7.44
C VAL A 63 14.65 13.14 6.93
N TYR A 64 13.61 12.95 6.12
CA TYR A 64 13.19 11.69 5.53
C TYR A 64 13.50 11.68 4.02
N HIS A 65 14.03 10.57 3.49
CA HIS A 65 14.42 10.46 2.07
C HIS A 65 13.64 9.36 1.31
N LEU A 66 13.27 9.59 0.05
CA LEU A 66 12.75 8.53 -0.82
C LEU A 66 13.86 7.54 -1.19
N ASN A 67 13.65 6.26 -0.87
CA ASN A 67 14.46 5.14 -1.38
C ASN A 67 13.80 4.46 -2.59
N THR A 68 14.48 3.47 -3.19
CA THR A 68 13.99 2.73 -4.36
C THR A 68 12.59 2.14 -4.17
N LEU A 69 12.29 1.55 -3.02
CA LEU A 69 10.98 0.94 -2.75
C LEU A 69 9.86 1.99 -2.59
N SER A 70 10.13 3.07 -1.85
CA SER A 70 9.16 4.15 -1.65
C SER A 70 8.86 4.94 -2.93
N ARG A 71 9.75 4.92 -3.92
CA ARG A 71 9.49 5.47 -5.26
C ARG A 71 8.43 4.68 -6.04
N LEU A 72 8.31 3.38 -5.80
CA LEU A 72 7.25 2.55 -6.40
C LEU A 72 5.85 2.93 -5.89
N LEU A 73 5.76 3.70 -4.80
CA LEU A 73 4.50 4.10 -4.20
C LEU A 73 4.02 5.50 -4.64
N ILE A 74 4.79 6.16 -5.50
CA ILE A 74 4.45 7.48 -6.05
C ILE A 74 3.30 7.31 -7.05
N SER A 75 2.27 8.13 -6.91
CA SER A 75 1.07 8.11 -7.74
C SER A 75 1.15 9.09 -8.91
N ASP A 76 2.03 10.10 -8.85
CA ASP A 76 2.13 11.17 -9.84
C ASP A 76 2.46 10.70 -11.28
N GLU A 77 1.93 11.42 -12.25
CA GLU A 77 1.91 11.08 -13.69
C GLU A 77 3.30 11.15 -14.33
N GLY A 78 4.23 11.94 -13.77
CA GLY A 78 5.55 12.20 -14.33
C GLY A 78 6.60 11.10 -14.13
N SER A 79 6.31 10.05 -13.36
CA SER A 79 7.20 8.90 -13.17
C SER A 79 6.59 7.67 -13.82
N HIS A 80 7.13 7.28 -14.98
CA HIS A 80 6.71 6.12 -15.77
C HIS A 80 7.08 4.76 -15.13
N ALA A 81 7.40 4.73 -13.83
CA ALA A 81 7.85 3.52 -13.14
C ALA A 81 6.74 2.93 -12.26
N TRP A 82 6.59 1.60 -12.33
CA TRP A 82 5.83 0.70 -11.44
C TRP A 82 5.06 1.39 -10.30
N ARG A 83 3.73 1.52 -10.45
CA ARG A 83 2.84 2.13 -9.45
C ARG A 83 2.27 1.06 -8.54
N MET A 84 2.96 0.74 -7.46
CA MET A 84 2.56 -0.27 -6.48
C MET A 84 1.60 0.25 -5.39
N SER A 85 1.24 1.54 -5.42
CA SER A 85 0.27 2.10 -4.49
C SER A 85 -1.09 1.38 -4.52
N PRO A 86 -1.67 0.97 -5.67
CA PRO A 86 -2.94 0.24 -5.68
C PRO A 86 -2.81 -1.16 -5.08
N CYS A 87 -1.66 -1.83 -5.22
CA CYS A 87 -1.41 -3.14 -4.58
C CYS A 87 -1.44 -3.02 -3.04
N VAL A 88 -0.84 -1.95 -2.49
CA VAL A 88 -0.95 -1.64 -1.06
C VAL A 88 -2.40 -1.42 -0.67
N MET A 89 -3.16 -0.63 -1.43
CA MET A 89 -4.57 -0.38 -1.15
C MET A 89 -5.39 -1.67 -1.17
N LEU A 90 -5.20 -2.53 -2.20
CA LEU A 90 -5.89 -3.81 -2.34
C LEU A 90 -5.65 -4.73 -1.15
N SER A 91 -4.39 -4.87 -0.73
CA SER A 91 -4.01 -5.74 0.40
C SER A 91 -4.65 -5.34 1.74
N THR A 92 -5.14 -4.11 1.84
CA THR A 92 -5.80 -3.56 3.03
C THR A 92 -7.33 -3.45 2.93
N THR A 93 -7.91 -3.98 1.86
CA THR A 93 -9.37 -4.08 1.73
C THR A 93 -9.94 -5.09 2.75
N PRO A 94 -11.20 -4.92 3.19
CA PRO A 94 -11.85 -5.86 4.11
C PRO A 94 -11.81 -7.31 3.61
N GLN A 95 -11.95 -7.51 2.30
CA GLN A 95 -11.91 -8.81 1.64
C GLN A 95 -10.56 -9.49 1.84
N PHE A 96 -9.45 -8.81 1.56
CA PHE A 96 -8.10 -9.36 1.71
C PHE A 96 -7.66 -9.47 3.17
N ILE A 97 -7.97 -8.48 4.03
CA ILE A 97 -7.68 -8.57 5.47
C ILE A 97 -8.44 -9.75 6.09
N GLY A 98 -9.74 -9.88 5.79
CA GLY A 98 -10.56 -10.98 6.29
C GLY A 98 -10.02 -12.34 5.86
N SER A 99 -9.52 -12.43 4.61
CA SER A 99 -8.84 -13.63 4.09
C SER A 99 -7.56 -13.95 4.87
N ALA A 100 -6.71 -12.94 5.11
CA ALA A 100 -5.46 -13.10 5.86
C ALA A 100 -5.72 -13.56 7.31
N LEU A 101 -6.73 -13.00 7.97
CA LEU A 101 -7.11 -13.40 9.34
C LEU A 101 -7.65 -14.84 9.42
N ARG A 102 -8.14 -15.38 8.30
CA ARG A 102 -8.65 -16.76 8.21
C ARG A 102 -7.61 -17.77 7.74
N LEU A 103 -6.39 -17.35 7.40
CA LEU A 103 -5.34 -18.27 6.94
C LEU A 103 -5.07 -19.42 7.92
N GLY A 104 -5.02 -19.14 9.23
CA GLY A 104 -4.81 -20.19 10.24
C GLY A 104 -5.91 -21.25 10.26
N GLN A 105 -7.17 -20.84 10.09
CA GLN A 105 -8.30 -21.77 9.97
C GLN A 105 -8.24 -22.56 8.66
N TRP A 106 -7.84 -21.90 7.58
CA TRP A 106 -7.72 -22.51 6.26
C TRP A 106 -6.62 -23.58 6.22
N PHE A 107 -5.50 -23.37 6.90
CA PHE A 107 -4.46 -24.40 7.05
C PHE A 107 -4.93 -25.63 7.85
N GLN A 108 -5.97 -25.48 8.66
CA GLN A 108 -6.50 -26.54 9.53
C GLN A 108 -7.73 -27.23 8.95
N SER A 109 -8.36 -26.68 7.91
CA SER A 109 -9.50 -27.33 7.25
C SER A 109 -9.01 -28.53 6.45
N GLU A 110 -9.71 -29.66 6.57
CA GLU A 110 -9.54 -30.77 5.65
C GLU A 110 -9.90 -30.30 4.24
N GLY A 111 -9.04 -30.58 3.26
CA GLY A 111 -9.28 -30.16 1.89
C GLY A 111 -10.59 -30.75 1.39
N ASP A 112 -11.53 -29.90 0.96
CA ASP A 112 -12.76 -30.36 0.32
C ASP A 112 -12.37 -31.05 -0.99
N GLY A 113 -12.44 -32.38 -1.01
CA GLY A 113 -11.88 -33.28 -2.02
C GLY A 113 -12.40 -33.15 -3.46
N ASP A 114 -12.97 -32.01 -3.83
CA ASP A 114 -13.49 -31.73 -5.18
C ASP A 114 -13.20 -30.29 -5.68
N GLY A 115 -12.47 -29.45 -4.93
CA GLY A 115 -12.10 -28.12 -5.39
C GLY A 115 -11.08 -27.38 -4.52
N GLU A 116 -10.24 -26.55 -5.14
CA GLU A 116 -9.25 -25.73 -4.44
C GLU A 116 -9.96 -24.55 -3.72
N VAL A 117 -10.42 -24.78 -2.48
CA VAL A 117 -10.96 -23.71 -1.64
C VAL A 117 -9.81 -22.87 -1.13
N THR A 118 -9.70 -21.62 -1.60
CA THR A 118 -8.70 -20.67 -1.10
C THR A 118 -9.14 -20.02 0.22
N ALA A 119 -8.19 -19.54 1.02
CA ALA A 119 -8.48 -18.74 2.22
C ALA A 119 -9.35 -17.51 1.91
N PHE A 120 -9.22 -16.95 0.69
CA PHE A 120 -10.08 -15.87 0.23
C PHE A 120 -11.53 -16.31 0.06
N MET A 121 -11.77 -17.43 -0.62
CA MET A 121 -13.11 -17.99 -0.79
C MET A 121 -13.73 -18.34 0.56
N MET A 122 -12.95 -18.93 1.47
CA MET A 122 -13.41 -19.22 2.83
C MET A 122 -13.84 -17.97 3.61
N ALA A 123 -13.17 -16.82 3.39
CA ALA A 123 -13.52 -15.55 4.02
C ALA A 123 -14.69 -14.81 3.34
N ASN A 124 -14.92 -15.04 2.05
CA ASN A 124 -15.81 -14.25 1.21
C ASN A 124 -16.95 -15.10 0.62
N ARG A 125 -17.60 -15.93 1.45
CA ARG A 125 -18.80 -16.71 1.06
C ARG A 125 -18.60 -17.62 -0.16
N GLY A 126 -17.41 -18.20 -0.30
CA GLY A 126 -17.06 -19.06 -1.43
C GLY A 126 -16.73 -18.31 -2.72
N GLN A 127 -16.70 -16.98 -2.71
CA GLN A 127 -16.46 -16.18 -3.91
C GLN A 127 -14.98 -16.03 -4.21
N SER A 128 -14.61 -16.14 -5.48
CA SER A 128 -13.28 -15.76 -5.95
C SER A 128 -13.10 -14.23 -5.88
N PRO A 129 -11.86 -13.72 -5.89
CA PRO A 129 -11.60 -12.28 -5.95
C PRO A 129 -12.33 -11.57 -7.10
N HIS A 130 -12.37 -12.19 -8.29
CA HIS A 130 -13.08 -11.65 -9.45
C HIS A 130 -14.60 -11.57 -9.23
N THR A 131 -15.20 -12.62 -8.66
CA THR A 131 -16.64 -12.63 -8.37
C THR A 131 -17.01 -11.61 -7.29
N ALA A 132 -16.17 -11.44 -6.27
CA ALA A 132 -16.35 -10.42 -5.25
C ALA A 132 -16.19 -9.01 -5.83
N ALA A 133 -15.22 -8.78 -6.73
CA ALA A 133 -15.04 -7.53 -7.46
C ALA A 133 -16.26 -7.19 -8.33
N ALA A 134 -16.84 -8.16 -9.03
CA ALA A 134 -18.03 -7.91 -9.84
C ALA A 134 -19.26 -7.41 -9.03
N GLN A 135 -19.28 -7.62 -7.70
CA GLN A 135 -20.41 -7.29 -6.82
C GLN A 135 -20.22 -6.00 -6.01
N ASP A 136 -18.98 -5.54 -5.88
CA ASP A 136 -18.62 -4.36 -5.09
C ASP A 136 -17.80 -3.40 -5.96
N ALA A 137 -18.41 -2.28 -6.34
CA ALA A 137 -17.80 -1.31 -7.25
C ALA A 137 -16.53 -0.65 -6.67
N GLU A 138 -16.46 -0.44 -5.35
CA GLU A 138 -15.29 0.14 -4.70
C GLU A 138 -14.13 -0.87 -4.71
N PHE A 139 -14.42 -2.11 -4.34
CA PHE A 139 -13.45 -3.20 -4.40
C PHE A 139 -13.00 -3.47 -5.84
N ASN A 140 -13.91 -3.46 -6.81
CA ASN A 140 -13.60 -3.64 -8.23
C ASN A 140 -12.61 -2.59 -8.74
N SER A 141 -12.83 -1.33 -8.38
CA SER A 141 -11.95 -0.24 -8.80
C SER A 141 -10.54 -0.45 -8.29
N VAL A 142 -10.38 -0.73 -6.99
CA VAL A 142 -9.06 -0.97 -6.39
C VAL A 142 -8.42 -2.25 -6.92
N PHE A 143 -9.21 -3.30 -7.10
CA PHE A 143 -8.77 -4.58 -7.66
C PHE A 143 -8.22 -4.40 -9.08
N ASN A 144 -8.96 -3.75 -9.97
CA ASN A 144 -8.50 -3.53 -11.35
C ASN A 144 -7.27 -2.62 -11.42
N GLN A 145 -7.19 -1.58 -10.58
CA GLN A 145 -6.00 -0.74 -10.51
C GLN A 145 -4.77 -1.51 -10.03
N ALA A 146 -4.93 -2.41 -9.07
CA ALA A 146 -3.85 -3.27 -8.58
C ALA A 146 -3.43 -4.32 -9.62
N MET A 147 -4.38 -4.96 -10.30
CA MET A 147 -4.06 -5.93 -11.37
C MET A 147 -3.32 -5.26 -12.53
N ALA A 148 -3.65 -4.00 -12.87
CA ALA A 148 -2.97 -3.23 -13.90
C ALA A 148 -1.62 -2.62 -13.47
N ALA A 149 -1.29 -2.70 -12.18
CA ALA A 149 -0.11 -2.04 -11.62
C ALA A 149 1.22 -2.65 -12.09
N ASP A 150 1.24 -3.97 -12.31
CA ASP A 150 2.42 -4.71 -12.79
C ASP A 150 2.47 -4.82 -14.33
N SER A 151 1.32 -4.84 -15.00
CA SER A 151 1.23 -5.04 -16.47
C SER A 151 1.82 -3.89 -17.28
N ARG A 152 1.91 -2.69 -16.69
CA ARG A 152 2.47 -1.49 -17.34
C ARG A 152 4.00 -1.52 -17.43
N GLY A 153 4.63 -2.49 -16.79
CA GLY A 153 6.08 -2.67 -16.80
C GLY A 153 6.63 -3.53 -17.94
N GLU A 154 5.78 -4.31 -18.60
CA GLU A 154 6.19 -5.27 -19.64
C GLU A 154 6.11 -4.71 -21.07
N GLU A 155 5.40 -3.60 -21.28
CA GLU A 155 5.22 -3.00 -22.62
C GLU A 155 6.47 -2.20 -23.11
N GLU A 156 7.48 -2.03 -22.24
CA GLU A 156 8.75 -1.33 -22.55
C GLU A 156 10.00 -2.17 -22.23
N ALA A 157 9.93 -3.50 -22.39
CA ALA A 157 11.13 -4.32 -22.49
C ALA A 157 11.69 -4.26 -23.94
N PRO A 158 12.91 -3.75 -24.18
CA PRO A 158 13.52 -3.68 -25.51
C PRO A 158 13.93 -5.06 -26.07
#